data_AF-A0A7R6WQX8-F1
#
_entry.id   AF-A0A7R6WQX8-F1
#
_cell.length_a   1.000
_cell.length_b   1.000
_cell.length_c   1.000
_cell.angle_alpha   90.00
_cell.angle_beta   90.00
_cell.angle_gamma   90.00
#
_symmetry.space_group_name_H-M   'P 1'
#
loop_
_entity.id
_entity.type
_entity.pdbx_description
1 polymer ?
#
loop_
_entity_poly.entity_id
_entity_poly.type
_entity_poly.pdbx_seq_one_letter_code
_entity_poly.pdbx_strand_id
1 'polypeptide(L)' 'MRGHSATTRPVTVDRIGRALDRVAEIIVARGDQGEAWLPLYDYLERAMRDLQAKEERLAEVRERVKRLRAKARTS' A
#
# COMPACT_ATOMS: atom_id res chain seq x y z
N MET A 1 -22.21 -21.96 -5.23
CA MET A 1 -21.46 -20.75 -5.63
C MET A 1 -21.35 -19.82 -4.42
N ARG A 2 -20.15 -19.67 -3.82
CA ARG A 2 -19.97 -18.79 -2.65
C ARG A 2 -20.01 -17.33 -3.11
N GLY A 3 -21.03 -16.60 -2.67
CA GLY A 3 -21.19 -15.17 -2.96
C GLY A 3 -19.95 -14.40 -2.55
N HIS A 4 -19.33 -13.71 -3.52
CA HIS A 4 -18.33 -12.70 -3.25
C HIS A 4 -19.06 -11.53 -2.59
N SER A 5 -19.01 -11.46 -1.26
CA SER A 5 -19.50 -10.28 -0.53
C SER A 5 -18.76 -9.06 -1.07
N ALA A 6 -19.50 -8.17 -1.72
CA ALA A 6 -19.04 -6.90 -2.28
C ALA A 6 -18.75 -5.86 -1.18
N THR A 7 -18.18 -6.28 -0.05
CA THR A 7 -17.48 -5.35 0.83
C THR A 7 -16.05 -5.29 0.32
N THR A 8 -15.79 -4.35 -0.58
CA THR A 8 -14.45 -4.07 -1.08
C THR A 8 -13.60 -3.60 0.10
N ARG A 9 -13.00 -4.56 0.81
CA ARG A 9 -12.12 -4.31 1.95
C ARG A 9 -11.07 -3.28 1.51
N PRO A 10 -10.76 -2.27 2.33
CA PRO A 10 -9.79 -1.25 1.97
C PRO A 10 -8.47 -1.84 1.48
N VAL A 11 -7.84 -1.15 0.53
CA VAL A 11 -6.47 -1.41 0.13
C VAL A 11 -5.58 -0.69 1.14
N THR A 12 -4.72 -1.44 1.83
CA THR A 12 -3.79 -0.94 2.85
C THR A 12 -2.37 -1.37 2.49
N VAL A 13 -1.37 -0.65 2.98
CA VAL A 13 0.06 -1.00 2.82
C VAL A 13 0.31 -2.45 3.23
N ASP A 14 -0.17 -2.82 4.41
CA ASP A 14 -0.07 -4.17 4.97
C ASP A 14 -0.74 -5.25 4.09
N ARG A 15 -1.85 -4.94 3.42
CA ARG A 15 -2.51 -5.88 2.51
C ARG A 15 -1.77 -6.01 1.17
N ILE A 16 -1.18 -4.94 0.67
CA ILE A 16 -0.30 -5.00 -0.51
C ILE A 16 0.96 -5.80 -0.17
N GLY A 17 1.54 -5.60 1.02
CA GLY A 17 2.68 -6.39 1.53
C GLY A 17 2.40 -7.88 1.54
N ARG A 18 1.27 -8.32 2.13
CA ARG A 18 0.87 -9.74 2.07
C ARG A 18 0.68 -10.28 0.65
N ALA A 19 0.23 -9.44 -0.28
CA ALA A 19 0.09 -9.84 -1.68
C ALA A 19 1.46 -9.99 -2.34
N LEU A 20 2.41 -9.10 -2.05
CA LEU A 20 3.81 -9.21 -2.48
C LEU A 20 4.46 -10.50 -1.98
N ASP A 21 4.34 -10.79 -0.68
CA ASP A 21 4.88 -12.02 -0.08
C ASP A 21 4.37 -13.25 -0.83
N ARG A 22 3.06 -13.28 -1.13
CA ARG A 22 2.46 -14.41 -1.83
C ARG A 22 2.91 -14.53 -3.29
N VAL A 23 3.10 -13.41 -3.98
CA VAL A 23 3.62 -13.42 -5.36
C VAL A 23 5.09 -13.86 -5.36
N ALA A 24 5.90 -13.43 -4.40
CA ALA A 24 7.28 -13.88 -4.24
C ALA A 24 7.37 -15.40 -4.03
N GLU A 25 6.52 -15.96 -3.15
CA GLU A 25 6.43 -17.41 -2.97
C GLU A 25 6.08 -18.15 -4.27
N ILE A 26 5.17 -17.60 -5.07
CA ILE A 26 4.78 -18.18 -6.38
C ILE A 26 5.95 -18.12 -7.37
N ILE A 27 6.66 -17.01 -7.45
CA ILE A 27 7.83 -16.84 -8.32
C ILE A 27 8.87 -17.92 -8.00
N VAL A 28 9.26 -18.02 -6.71
CA VAL A 28 10.27 -18.99 -6.26
C VAL A 28 9.82 -20.43 -6.51
N ALA A 29 8.56 -20.75 -6.21
CA ALA A 29 8.03 -22.10 -6.39
C ALA A 29 7.97 -22.55 -7.88
N ARG A 30 7.97 -21.61 -8.83
CA ARG A 30 7.86 -21.90 -10.27
C ARG A 30 9.20 -21.86 -11.02
N GLY A 31 10.30 -21.50 -10.36
CA GLY A 31 11.62 -21.38 -11.00
C GLY A 31 11.57 -20.43 -12.21
N ASP A 32 12.09 -20.87 -13.35
CA ASP A 32 12.15 -20.06 -14.59
C ASP A 32 10.77 -19.60 -15.08
N GLN A 33 9.71 -20.39 -14.85
CA GLN A 33 8.34 -19.98 -15.18
C GLN A 33 7.79 -18.89 -14.25
N GLY A 34 8.50 -18.62 -13.15
CA GLY A 34 8.20 -17.54 -12.20
C GLY A 34 8.44 -16.16 -12.79
N GLU A 35 9.30 -16.01 -13.81
CA GLU A 35 9.60 -14.71 -14.44
C GLU A 35 8.35 -14.00 -14.97
N ALA A 36 7.34 -14.76 -15.41
CA ALA A 36 6.06 -14.22 -15.88
C ALA A 36 5.28 -13.44 -14.79
N TRP A 37 5.61 -13.62 -13.52
CA TRP A 37 4.99 -12.93 -12.39
C TRP A 37 5.75 -11.68 -11.95
N LEU A 38 6.98 -11.45 -12.44
CA LEU A 38 7.78 -10.28 -12.10
C LEU A 38 7.05 -8.95 -12.39
N PRO A 39 6.33 -8.78 -13.52
CA PRO A 39 5.59 -7.53 -13.75
C PRO A 39 4.52 -7.23 -12.68
N LEU A 40 3.86 -8.27 -12.14
CA LEU A 40 2.90 -8.10 -11.06
C LEU A 40 3.62 -7.76 -9.74
N TYR A 41 4.74 -8.42 -9.47
CA TYR A 41 5.56 -8.14 -8.30
C TYR A 41 6.02 -6.67 -8.28
N ASP A 42 6.58 -6.18 -9.39
CA ASP A 42 7.04 -4.80 -9.54
C ASP A 42 5.91 -3.79 -9.36
N TYR A 43 4.74 -4.09 -9.94
CA TYR A 43 3.55 -3.25 -9.79
C TYR A 43 3.13 -3.14 -8.32
N LEU A 44 3.06 -4.27 -7.60
CA LEU A 44 2.66 -4.27 -6.20
C LEU A 44 3.69 -3.56 -5.31
N GLU A 45 4.99 -3.71 -5.61
CA GLU A 45 6.06 -3.03 -4.87
C GLU A 45 5.94 -1.51 -5.02
N ARG A 46 5.73 -1.04 -6.25
CA ARG A 46 5.50 0.37 -6.52
C ARG A 46 4.22 0.88 -5.85
N ALA A 47 3.12 0.13 -5.96
CA ALA A 47 1.85 0.52 -5.35
C ALA A 47 1.94 0.63 -3.83
N MET A 48 2.71 -0.25 -3.18
CA MET A 48 2.96 -0.20 -1.74
C MET A 48 3.71 1.07 -1.35
N ARG A 49 4.81 1.37 -2.06
CA ARG A 49 5.62 2.59 -1.82
C ARG A 49 4.80 3.86 -2.05
N ASP A 50 4.03 3.90 -3.13
CA ASP A 50 3.17 5.04 -3.46
C ASP A 50 2.10 5.28 -2.39
N LEU A 51 1.51 4.22 -1.84
CA LEU A 51 0.52 4.34 -0.78
C LEU A 51 1.15 4.82 0.54
N GLN A 52 2.29 4.24 0.92
CA GLN A 52 3.03 4.66 2.11
C GLN A 52 3.44 6.14 2.04
N ALA A 53 3.97 6.58 0.90
CA ALA A 53 4.34 7.99 0.69
C ALA A 53 3.13 8.93 0.77
N LYS A 54 1.96 8.52 0.25
CA LYS A 54 0.72 9.29 0.36
C LYS A 54 0.27 9.42 1.81
N GLU A 55 0.32 8.33 2.58
CA GLU A 55 -0.07 8.32 4.00
C GLU A 55 0.83 9.24 4.83
N GLU A 56 2.15 9.16 4.63
CA GLU A 56 3.13 10.02 5.27
C GLU A 56 2.89 11.50 4.91
N ARG A 57 2.71 11.79 3.62
CA ARG A 57 2.44 13.17 3.15
C ARG A 57 1.18 13.75 3.75
N LEU A 58 0.11 12.96 3.88
CA LEU A 58 -1.12 13.39 4.54
C LEU A 58 -0.90 13.66 6.03
N ALA A 59 -0.09 12.84 6.71
CA ALA A 59 0.28 13.08 8.11
C ALA A 59 1.04 14.41 8.28
N GLU A 60 2.03 14.68 7.43
CA GLU A 60 2.77 15.95 7.43
C GLU A 60 1.86 17.16 7.25
N VAL A 61 0.94 17.10 6.29
CA VAL A 61 -0.03 18.17 6.02
C VAL A 61 -0.92 18.41 7.23
N ARG A 62 -1.42 17.34 7.86
CA ARG A 62 -2.23 17.43 9.08
C ARG A 62 -1.46 18.09 10.22
N GLU A 63 -0.21 17.71 10.44
CA GLU A 63 0.64 18.31 11.47
C GLU A 63 0.96 19.78 11.19
N ARG A 64 1.20 20.15 9.93
CA ARG A 64 1.37 21.54 9.53
C ARG A 64 0.14 22.39 9.87
N VAL A 65 -1.06 21.89 9.56
CA VAL A 65 -2.31 22.60 9.87
C VAL A 65 -2.51 22.72 11.38
N LYS A 66 -2.20 21.68 12.17
CA LYS A 66 -2.25 21.75 13.64
C LYS A 66 -1.35 22.86 14.18
N ARG A 67 -0.09 22.94 13.72
CA ARG A 67 0.86 23.99 14.13
C ARG A 67 0.37 25.40 13.79
N LEU A 68 -0.15 25.60 12.58
CA LEU A 68 -0.71 26.89 12.16
C LEU A 68 -1.88 27.33 13.05
N ARG A 69 -2.79 26.40 13.37
CA ARG A 69 -3.93 26.67 14.26
C ARG A 69 -3.52 26.90 15.72
N ALA A 70 -2.42 26.32 16.18
CA ALA A 70 -1.90 26.58 17.52
C ALA A 70 -1.34 28.01 17.60
N LYS A 71 -0.51 28.40 16.62
CA LYS A 71 0.06 29.75 16.54
C LYS A 71 -1.01 30.86 16.47
N ALA A 72 -2.08 30.64 15.72
CA ALA A 72 -3.19 31.59 15.58
C ALA A 72 -4.07 31.73 16.83
N ARG A 73 -3.99 30.80 17.80
CA ARG A 73 -4.74 30.86 19.06
C ARG A 73 -3.97 31.52 20.20
N THR A 74 -2.66 31.66 20.05
CA THR A 74 -1.75 32.29 21.01
C THR A 74 -1.31 33.70 20.59
N SER A 75 -1.81 34.18 19.44
CA SER A 75 -1.64 35.56 18.96
C SER A 75 -2.97 36.30 19.13
#